data_AF-A0A7Y2GGQ9-F1
#
_entry.id   AF-A0A7Y2GGQ9-F1
#
_cell.length_a   1.000
_cell.length_b   1.000
_cell.length_c   1.000
_cell.angle_alpha   90.00
_cell.angle_beta   90.00
_cell.angle_gamma   90.00
#
_symmetry.space_group_name_H-M   'P 1'
#
loop_
_entity.id
_entity.type
_entity.pdbx_description
1 polymer ?
#
loop_
_entity_poly.entity_id
_entity_poly.type
_entity_poly.pdbx_seq_one_letter_code
_entity_poly.pdbx_strand_id
1 'polypeptide(L)'
;FHYEKDWSVIRPVVAYLLPEYEEKSVQINEFDIEDFTLKIRRETDAMYEYLQEPELNIPKDKESFPKTKNEKLCKYCNFRELCDRV
;
A
#
# COMPACT_ATOMS: atom_id res chain seq x y z
N PHE A 1 20.60 -2.02 5.64
CA PHE A 1 20.38 -0.93 4.66
C PHE A 1 21.19 -1.24 3.41
N HIS A 2 20.54 -1.47 2.26
CA HIS A 2 21.16 -2.09 1.07
C HIS A 2 22.12 -1.16 0.29
N TYR A 3 22.19 0.15 0.63
CA TYR A 3 22.96 1.14 -0.13
C TYR A 3 23.88 2.04 0.71
N GLU A 4 23.94 1.87 2.03
CA GLU A 4 24.78 2.69 2.95
C GLU A 4 24.68 4.23 2.73
N LYS A 5 23.56 4.70 2.18
CA LYS A 5 23.29 6.13 1.99
C LYS A 5 22.37 6.64 3.07
N ASP A 6 22.71 7.81 3.58
CA ASP A 6 21.83 8.58 4.45
C ASP A 6 20.58 9.00 3.66
N TRP A 7 19.39 8.90 4.25
CA TRP A 7 18.15 9.25 3.56
C TRP A 7 18.06 10.76 3.28
N SER A 8 18.74 11.60 4.07
CA SER A 8 18.75 13.06 3.90
C SER A 8 19.40 13.53 2.60
N VAL A 9 20.20 12.69 1.94
CA VAL A 9 20.78 13.00 0.62
C VAL A 9 19.90 12.53 -0.54
N ILE A 10 18.81 11.81 -0.26
CA ILE A 10 17.85 11.34 -1.27
C ILE A 10 16.86 12.47 -1.57
N ARG A 11 16.66 12.77 -2.85
CA ARG A 11 15.70 13.79 -3.32
C ARG A 11 14.55 13.12 -4.07
N PRO A 12 13.41 12.87 -3.40
CA PRO A 12 12.27 12.25 -4.04
C PRO A 12 11.51 13.25 -4.92
N VAL A 13 11.13 12.80 -6.12
CA VAL A 13 10.39 13.59 -7.10
C VAL A 13 9.28 12.74 -7.69
N VAL A 14 8.09 13.32 -7.83
CA VAL A 14 6.98 12.73 -8.60
C VAL A 14 6.93 13.44 -9.95
N ALA A 15 7.14 12.68 -11.03
CA ALA A 15 7.02 13.19 -12.39
C ALA A 15 5.65 12.82 -12.99
N TYR A 16 4.88 13.84 -13.35
CA TYR A 16 3.66 13.73 -14.13
C TYR A 16 4.00 13.90 -15.60
N LEU A 17 3.73 12.89 -16.43
CA LEU A 17 4.14 12.89 -17.84
C LEU A 17 3.10 13.51 -18.78
N LEU A 18 1.84 13.57 -18.34
CA LEU A 18 0.70 14.02 -19.15
C LEU A 18 -0.26 14.85 -18.28
N PRO A 19 -1.04 15.79 -18.88
CA PRO A 19 -0.97 16.19 -20.29
C PRO A 19 0.32 16.94 -20.66
N GLU A 20 0.84 17.76 -19.74
CA GLU A 20 2.18 18.34 -19.83
C GLU A 20 3.12 17.73 -18.78
N TYR A 21 4.42 17.74 -19.07
CA TYR A 21 5.42 17.28 -18.12
C TYR A 21 5.53 18.23 -16.92
N GLU A 22 5.34 17.69 -15.72
CA GLU A 22 5.50 18.42 -14.46
C GLU A 22 6.23 17.54 -13.43
N GLU A 23 7.25 18.10 -12.77
CA GLU A 23 7.91 17.47 -11.63
C GLU A 23 7.52 18.15 -10.32
N LYS A 24 7.19 17.36 -9.31
CA LYS A 24 6.95 17.83 -7.94
C LYS A 24 7.94 17.21 -7.00
N SER A 25 8.79 18.04 -6.40
CA SER A 25 9.66 17.61 -5.29
C SER A 25 8.81 17.28 -4.08
N VAL A 26 9.06 16.13 -3.47
CA VAL A 26 8.45 15.75 -2.20
C VAL A 26 9.43 16.08 -1.09
N GLN A 27 8.95 16.74 -0.04
CA GLN A 27 9.74 16.94 1.17
C GLN A 27 9.49 15.74 2.07
N ILE A 28 10.57 15.06 2.46
CA ILE A 28 10.54 13.95 3.43
C ILE A 28 11.37 14.39 4.63
N ASN A 29 10.82 14.21 5.81
CA ASN A 29 11.53 14.41 7.08
C ASN A 29 11.66 13.09 7.84
N GLU A 30 12.31 13.14 9.01
CA GLU A 30 12.54 11.96 9.85
C GLU A 30 11.24 11.30 10.33
N PHE A 31 10.21 12.08 10.67
CA PHE A 31 8.92 11.56 11.10
C PHE A 31 8.21 10.81 9.97
N ASP A 32 8.33 11.28 8.72
CA ASP A 32 7.76 10.57 7.56
C ASP A 32 8.40 9.18 7.37
N ILE A 33 9.72 9.06 7.64
CA ILE A 33 10.45 7.79 7.55
C ILE A 33 10.05 6.83 8.69
N GLU A 34 9.91 7.36 9.90
CA GLU A 34 9.45 6.61 11.06
C GLU A 34 8.02 6.09 10.86
N ASP A 35 7.10 6.97 10.46
CA ASP A 35 5.71 6.63 10.16
C ASP A 35 5.61 5.61 9.02
N PHE A 36 6.44 5.76 7.98
CA PHE A 36 6.51 4.78 6.90
C PHE A 36 6.93 3.41 7.42
N THR A 37 7.97 3.34 8.27
CA THR A 37 8.44 2.08 8.84
C THR A 37 7.37 1.41 9.70
N LEU A 38 6.69 2.18 10.55
CA LEU A 38 5.58 1.69 11.36
C LEU A 38 4.41 1.22 10.50
N LYS A 39 4.07 1.97 9.45
CA LYS A 39 3.01 1.63 8.50
C LYS A 39 3.30 0.33 7.77
N ILE A 40 4.51 0.17 7.23
CA ILE A 40 4.93 -1.06 6.55
C ILE A 40 4.78 -2.26 7.47
N ARG A 41 5.31 -2.17 8.70
CA ARG A 41 5.18 -3.26 9.68
C ARG A 41 3.72 -3.61 9.94
N ARG A 42 2.89 -2.62 10.27
CA ARG A 42 1.47 -2.81 10.56
C ARG A 42 0.71 -3.42 9.38
N GLU A 43 0.96 -2.92 8.16
CA GLU A 43 0.28 -3.41 6.95
C GLU A 43 0.74 -4.82 6.58
N THR A 44 2.01 -5.14 6.75
CA THR A 44 2.54 -6.51 6.59
C THR A 44 1.93 -7.47 7.61
N ASP A 45 1.87 -7.09 8.89
CA ASP A 45 1.25 -7.89 9.94
C ASP A 45 -0.24 -8.14 9.62
N ALA A 46 -0.97 -7.11 9.19
CA ALA A 46 -2.36 -7.23 8.76
C ALA A 46 -2.53 -8.12 7.51
N MET A 47 -1.56 -8.14 6.57
CA MET A 47 -1.59 -9.06 5.44
C MET A 47 -1.48 -10.51 5.89
N TYR A 48 -0.62 -10.82 6.87
CA TYR A 48 -0.49 -12.17 7.41
C TYR A 48 -1.76 -12.66 8.10
N GLU A 49 -2.58 -11.76 8.65
CA GLU A 49 -3.90 -12.13 9.19
C GLU A 49 -4.85 -12.69 8.13
N TYR A 50 -4.59 -12.49 6.83
CA TYR A 50 -5.39 -13.08 5.74
C TYR A 50 -4.85 -14.42 5.24
N LEU A 51 -3.78 -14.93 5.83
CA LEU A 51 -3.20 -16.22 5.48
C LEU A 51 -3.65 -17.31 6.46
N GLN A 52 -3.91 -18.49 5.92
CA GLN A 52 -4.11 -19.70 6.70
C GLN A 52 -2.76 -20.28 7.14
N GLU A 53 -1.78 -20.30 6.22
CA GLU A 53 -0.42 -20.76 6.48
C GLU A 53 0.57 -19.69 6.00
N PRO A 54 0.99 -18.76 6.87
CA PRO A 54 1.85 -17.64 6.49
C PRO A 54 3.18 -18.05 5.86
N GLU A 55 3.82 -19.09 6.38
CA GLU A 55 5.12 -19.60 5.89
C GLU A 55 5.06 -20.12 4.45
N LEU A 56 3.87 -20.55 4.00
CA LEU A 56 3.64 -21.06 2.64
C LEU A 56 2.91 -20.05 1.75
N ASN A 57 2.59 -18.86 2.28
CA ASN A 57 1.78 -17.85 1.61
C ASN A 57 0.40 -18.37 1.15
N ILE A 58 -0.21 -19.28 1.92
CA ILE A 58 -1.53 -19.85 1.61
C ILE A 58 -2.62 -18.93 2.19
N PRO A 59 -3.50 -18.33 1.36
CA PRO A 59 -4.56 -17.45 1.83
C PRO A 59 -5.68 -18.22 2.53
N LYS A 60 -6.44 -17.54 3.37
CA LYS A 60 -7.73 -18.06 3.87
C LYS A 60 -8.74 -18.21 2.73
N ASP A 61 -9.86 -18.87 3.01
CA ASP A 61 -10.98 -18.94 2.08
C ASP A 61 -11.57 -17.55 1.79
N LYS A 62 -12.04 -17.35 0.56
CA LYS A 62 -12.64 -16.09 0.08
C LYS A 62 -13.72 -15.53 1.02
N GLU A 63 -14.56 -16.39 1.57
CA GLU A 63 -15.67 -15.98 2.46
C GLU A 63 -15.19 -15.39 3.79
N SER A 64 -13.93 -15.61 4.16
CA SER A 64 -13.34 -15.03 5.37
C SER A 64 -12.87 -13.58 5.19
N PHE A 65 -12.80 -13.07 3.95
CA PHE A 65 -12.33 -11.72 3.68
C PHE A 65 -13.44 -10.69 3.95
N PRO A 66 -13.21 -9.72 4.85
CA PRO A 66 -14.23 -8.75 5.21
C PRO A 66 -14.51 -7.81 4.04
N LYS A 67 -15.78 -7.73 3.62
CA LYS A 67 -16.21 -6.76 2.61
C LYS A 67 -16.29 -5.37 3.25
N THR A 68 -15.74 -4.36 2.57
CA THR A 68 -15.86 -2.97 3.04
C THR A 68 -17.32 -2.51 3.13
N LYS A 69 -17.61 -1.65 4.10
CA LYS A 69 -18.92 -0.96 4.24
C LYS A 69 -18.99 0.33 3.42
N ASN A 70 -17.86 0.79 2.87
CA ASN A 70 -17.81 2.01 2.08
C ASN A 70 -18.15 1.75 0.60
N GLU A 71 -19.44 1.81 0.29
CA GLU A 71 -19.96 1.54 -1.06
C GLU A 71 -19.49 2.57 -2.11
N LYS A 72 -19.10 3.78 -1.70
CA LYS A 72 -18.57 4.79 -2.64
C LYS A 72 -17.28 4.30 -3.28
N LEU A 73 -16.42 3.62 -2.50
CA LEU A 73 -15.17 3.05 -3.02
C LEU A 73 -15.44 1.84 -3.92
N CYS A 74 -16.50 1.08 -3.67
CA CYS A 74 -16.85 -0.08 -4.50
C CYS A 74 -17.12 0.28 -5.97
N LYS A 75 -17.57 1.51 -6.26
CA LYS A 75 -17.82 2.00 -7.63
C LYS A 75 -16.56 2.05 -8.50
N TYR A 76 -15.40 2.19 -7.88
CA TYR A 76 -14.10 2.30 -8.55
C TYR A 76 -13.20 1.09 -8.28
N CYS A 77 -13.73 0.06 -7.61
CA CYS A 77 -12.97 -1.12 -7.24
C CYS A 77 -12.89 -2.12 -8.41
N ASN A 78 -11.67 -2.42 -8.86
CA ASN A 78 -11.42 -3.38 -9.92
C ASN A 78 -11.76 -4.84 -9.53
N PHE A 79 -11.98 -5.12 -8.25
CA PHE A 79 -12.29 -6.47 -7.73
C PHE A 79 -13.76 -6.64 -7.37
N ARG A 80 -14.63 -5.73 -7.81
CA ARG A 80 -16.07 -5.75 -7.47
C ARG A 80 -16.75 -7.05 -7.89
N GLU A 81 -16.36 -7.62 -9.03
CA GLU A 81 -16.85 -8.91 -9.52
C GLU A 81 -16.59 -10.07 -8.56
N LEU A 82 -15.50 -10.00 -7.79
CA LEU A 82 -15.19 -11.00 -6.76
C LEU A 82 -16.06 -10.82 -5.51
N CYS A 83 -16.71 -9.67 -5.33
CA CYS A 83 -17.48 -9.37 -4.12
C CYS A 83 -18.96 -9.75 -4.23
N ASP A 84 -19.41 -10.24 -5.39
CA ASP A 84 -20.81 -10.56 -5.71
C ASP A 84 -21.76 -9.35 -5.48
N ARG A 85 -21.21 -8.13 -5.59
CA ARG A 85 -21.92 -6.86 -5.49
C ARG A 85 -22.01 -6.26 -6.90
N VAL A 86 -23.07 -6.61 -7.62
CA VAL A 86 -23.36 -6.05 -8.96
C VAL A 86 -23.86 -4.62 -8.82
#